data_AF-A0A9D5FLA7-F1
#
_entry.id   AF-A0A9D5FLA7-F1
#
_cell.length_a   1.000
_cell.length_b   1.000
_cell.length_c   1.000
_cell.angle_alpha   90.00
_cell.angle_beta   90.00
_cell.angle_gamma   90.00
#
_symmetry.space_group_name_H-M   'P 1'
#
loop_
_entity.id
_entity.type
_entity.pdbx_description
1 polymer ?
#
loop_
_entity_poly.entity_id
_entity_poly.type
_entity_poly.pdbx_seq_one_letter_code
_entity_poly.pdbx_strand_id
1 'polypeptide(L)'
;MRPGTNKRLLAGMSSGRMEPGWAPYRLTSSPANSWKPRLTMWPRRIPDTATSRLAGSSSRRRNSNMNDIQRLDRYLRQENVFPSSMREHSAIAIYGIHTDPHTAIALLCGAAGMGIRVIGADGLGPAHAHFIRGSTARMVCTINPDVSFELLDNQAPDLDIPALQGNRRNLAIVVLANDLELARSVLSQLCTVEVRAAIFVVMSGRSGILVHRYATPGAALAALGTLTGDTPLVPGPMDMAMIAGGLVLSEFPRAVGRDPDVPAGEAMIGFYSTRRPRRVTVAGEDTYSTLATEIATGAEPAAALDGRRIFLVGAGAIGNWVSLALAYNGSPDMVIWDGDQEVAIHNISRQILLVRGIGPNPKATVLKNELERLTPGGRYSAVNEFVKQPGDLGKLRPGEDVVIAVPDTDAARFLCHGIASENEILFATAGSSPSGCQSIVIPAQGPCLSCIMGAPAPAASGGNSCSVAAQDSVVGTNMIAAGLVCSELRQALSESGQPANVRMVAEAVSGNRLQRMVSNPKCAHRVQKAAAI
;
A
#
# COMPACT_ATOMS: atom_id res chain seq x y z
N MET A 1 -8.27 -57.17 -50.84
CA MET A 1 -6.85 -57.08 -51.23
C MET A 1 -6.48 -55.61 -51.44
N ARG A 2 -5.67 -55.04 -50.54
CA ARG A 2 -4.58 -54.11 -50.95
C ARG A 2 -3.38 -55.01 -51.31
N PRO A 3 -2.32 -54.63 -52.06
CA PRO A 3 -1.60 -53.32 -52.13
C PRO A 3 -1.11 -53.00 -53.58
N GLY A 4 -0.25 -52.03 -53.93
CA GLY A 4 0.72 -51.19 -53.20
C GLY A 4 1.31 -50.07 -54.11
N THR A 5 1.90 -49.03 -53.49
CA THR A 5 3.33 -48.60 -53.55
C THR A 5 3.84 -48.14 -54.92
N ASN A 6 4.58 -47.04 -55.15
CA ASN A 6 5.20 -45.98 -54.35
C ASN A 6 5.89 -44.99 -55.34
N LYS A 7 5.97 -43.68 -55.01
CA LYS A 7 7.11 -42.73 -55.19
C LYS A 7 6.82 -41.32 -55.78
N ARG A 8 7.12 -40.34 -54.91
CA ARG A 8 7.84 -39.04 -55.06
C ARG A 8 7.11 -37.76 -55.52
N LEU A 9 6.83 -36.92 -54.49
CA LEU A 9 7.37 -35.56 -54.21
C LEU A 9 7.31 -34.44 -55.27
N LEU A 10 6.49 -33.40 -55.04
CA LEU A 10 6.87 -32.09 -54.49
C LEU A 10 5.68 -31.09 -54.47
N ALA A 11 5.66 -30.23 -53.42
CA ALA A 11 4.93 -28.96 -53.25
C ALA A 11 3.37 -29.00 -53.31
N GLY A 12 2.59 -28.27 -52.52
CA GLY A 12 2.77 -27.24 -51.49
C GLY A 12 1.36 -26.69 -51.13
N MET A 13 1.26 -25.92 -50.05
CA MET A 13 0.13 -25.05 -49.65
C MET A 13 -1.05 -25.66 -48.87
N SER A 14 -1.04 -25.43 -47.55
CA SER A 14 -2.18 -25.17 -46.66
C SER A 14 -1.61 -24.36 -45.49
N SER A 15 -2.28 -23.48 -44.75
CA SER A 15 -3.63 -22.91 -44.71
C SER A 15 -3.53 -21.78 -43.68
N GLY A 16 -4.18 -20.64 -43.92
CA GLY A 16 -4.08 -19.45 -43.07
C GLY A 16 -4.67 -19.61 -41.66
N ARG A 17 -3.92 -19.10 -40.67
CA ARG A 17 -4.42 -18.49 -39.44
C ARG A 17 -3.79 -17.10 -39.33
N MET A 18 -4.61 -16.07 -39.16
CA MET A 18 -4.15 -14.74 -38.80
C MET A 18 -3.80 -14.73 -37.31
N GLU A 19 -2.53 -14.48 -36.99
CA GLU A 19 -2.10 -14.03 -35.68
C GLU A 19 -2.00 -12.48 -35.67
N PRO A 20 -2.31 -11.80 -34.56
CA PRO A 20 -1.93 -10.40 -34.39
C PRO A 20 -0.42 -10.32 -34.15
N GLY A 21 0.31 -9.89 -35.18
CA GLY A 21 1.77 -9.78 -35.18
C GLY A 21 2.30 -8.78 -34.15
N TRP A 22 2.97 -9.30 -33.13
CA TRP A 22 3.96 -8.57 -32.36
C TRP A 22 5.32 -8.69 -33.06
N ALA A 23 5.75 -7.64 -33.75
CA ALA A 23 7.08 -7.58 -34.32
C ALA A 23 8.10 -7.18 -33.23
N PRO A 24 9.20 -7.92 -33.04
CA PRO A 24 10.26 -7.53 -32.11
C PRO A 24 11.09 -6.39 -32.72
N TYR A 25 11.13 -5.24 -32.04
CA TYR A 25 12.02 -4.15 -32.43
C TYR A 25 13.50 -4.59 -32.30
N ARG A 26 14.18 -4.72 -33.44
CA ARG A 26 15.65 -4.78 -33.49
C ARG A 26 16.22 -3.40 -33.17
N LEU A 27 16.97 -3.31 -32.08
CA LEU A 27 17.88 -2.20 -31.83
C LEU A 27 18.98 -2.23 -32.87
N THR A 28 18.96 -1.28 -33.81
CA THR A 28 20.12 -0.97 -34.65
C THR A 28 20.87 0.17 -33.98
N SER A 29 22.14 -0.10 -33.67
CA SER A 29 23.09 0.88 -33.17
C SER A 29 23.54 1.78 -34.32
N SER A 30 23.44 3.10 -34.13
CA SER A 30 24.28 4.05 -34.85
C SER A 30 24.48 5.33 -34.00
N PRO A 31 25.66 5.96 -34.04
CA PRO A 31 26.12 6.86 -32.99
C PRO A 31 25.78 8.34 -33.26
N ALA A 32 25.80 9.11 -32.17
CA ALA A 32 25.97 10.55 -32.11
C ALA A 32 24.98 11.41 -32.93
N ASN A 33 23.94 11.92 -32.26
CA ASN A 33 23.55 13.31 -32.44
C ASN A 33 22.87 13.87 -31.19
N SER A 34 23.37 15.03 -30.77
CA SER A 34 23.09 15.74 -29.54
C SER A 34 21.64 16.20 -29.41
N TRP A 35 20.94 15.71 -28.38
CA TRP A 35 19.72 16.34 -27.86
C TRP A 35 19.96 16.70 -26.39
N LYS A 36 20.26 17.98 -26.14
CA LYS A 36 20.23 18.59 -24.80
C LYS A 36 18.80 19.04 -24.51
N PRO A 37 18.09 18.55 -23.49
CA PRO A 37 16.90 19.24 -23.01
C PRO A 37 17.34 20.52 -22.31
N ARG A 38 16.82 21.66 -22.78
CA ARG A 38 17.03 22.99 -22.17
C ARG A 38 16.43 23.00 -20.76
N LEU A 39 17.28 22.84 -19.76
CA LEU A 39 17.05 23.33 -18.40
C LEU A 39 17.13 24.86 -18.44
N THR A 40 15.98 25.54 -18.32
CA THR A 40 15.97 26.96 -17.95
C THR A 40 16.39 27.07 -16.48
N MET A 41 17.70 27.14 -16.25
CA MET A 41 18.29 27.63 -15.00
C MET A 41 17.95 29.12 -14.85
N TRP A 42 17.27 29.47 -13.77
CA TRP A 42 17.28 30.85 -13.28
C TRP A 42 18.62 31.15 -12.58
N PRO A 43 19.18 32.37 -12.71
CA PRO A 43 20.57 32.62 -12.39
C PRO A 43 20.83 32.70 -10.88
N ARG A 44 21.80 31.92 -10.41
CA ARG A 44 22.54 32.15 -9.16
C ARG A 44 23.45 33.37 -9.34
N ARG A 45 23.19 34.46 -8.62
CA ARG A 45 24.22 35.43 -8.17
C ARG A 45 23.78 36.04 -6.85
N ILE A 46 24.51 35.73 -5.79
CA ILE A 46 24.51 36.43 -4.51
C ILE A 46 25.72 37.38 -4.56
N PRO A 47 25.58 38.68 -4.31
CA PRO A 47 26.67 39.50 -3.82
C PRO A 47 26.62 39.57 -2.30
N ASP A 48 27.70 39.16 -1.65
CA ASP A 48 27.96 39.48 -0.24
C ASP A 48 28.15 40.99 -0.06
N THR A 49 27.52 41.60 0.95
CA THR A 49 28.13 42.62 1.84
C THR A 49 27.18 43.07 2.96
N ALA A 50 27.68 42.94 4.19
CA ALA A 50 27.64 43.88 5.33
C ALA A 50 26.30 44.40 5.92
N THR A 51 25.98 43.86 7.11
CA THR A 51 25.73 44.57 8.38
C THR A 51 25.33 46.07 8.35
N SER A 52 24.15 46.41 8.89
CA SER A 52 24.01 47.30 10.09
C SER A 52 22.56 47.75 10.42
N ARG A 53 22.27 47.73 11.73
CA ARG A 53 21.45 48.66 12.55
C ARG A 53 19.93 48.79 12.34
N LEU A 54 19.25 48.43 13.42
CA LEU A 54 17.91 48.84 13.87
C LEU A 54 17.75 50.37 13.94
N ALA A 55 16.63 50.91 13.44
CA ALA A 55 15.77 51.89 14.12
C ALA A 55 14.60 52.39 13.23
N GLY A 56 13.38 52.31 13.76
CA GLY A 56 12.28 53.29 13.62
C GLY A 56 11.79 53.75 12.23
N SER A 57 10.56 53.36 11.87
CA SER A 57 9.42 54.27 11.62
C SER A 57 8.37 53.64 10.69
N SER A 58 7.11 53.91 11.03
CA SER A 58 5.90 53.49 10.35
C SER A 58 5.76 54.08 8.94
N SER A 59 5.60 53.24 7.91
CA SER A 59 4.76 53.56 6.74
C SER A 59 4.39 52.30 5.95
N ARG A 60 3.16 52.33 5.41
CA ARG A 60 2.50 51.29 4.62
C ARG A 60 3.38 50.78 3.46
N ARG A 61 3.66 49.47 3.42
CA ARG A 61 3.90 48.74 2.15
C ARG A 61 3.23 47.36 2.18
N ARG A 62 2.39 47.13 1.17
CA ARG A 62 1.72 45.87 0.86
C ARG A 62 2.74 44.81 0.41
N ASN A 63 2.45 43.58 0.83
CA ASN A 63 2.72 42.29 0.18
C ASN A 63 4.14 41.97 -0.29
N SER A 64 4.86 41.22 0.55
CA SER A 64 5.79 40.18 0.11
C SER A 64 5.83 38.90 0.98
N ASN A 65 4.90 38.73 1.94
CA ASN A 65 4.89 37.57 2.86
C ASN A 65 4.13 36.32 2.35
N MET A 66 3.80 36.23 1.05
CA MET A 66 3.11 35.04 0.51
C MET A 66 4.03 33.83 0.27
N ASN A 67 5.36 34.03 0.27
CA ASN A 67 6.32 32.94 0.03
C ASN A 67 6.88 32.29 1.30
N ASP A 68 6.89 32.99 2.44
CA ASP A 68 7.30 32.40 3.73
C ASP A 68 6.16 31.64 4.42
N ILE A 69 4.91 32.04 4.20
CA ILE A 69 3.73 31.29 4.66
C ILE A 69 3.67 29.92 3.96
N GLN A 70 4.05 29.82 2.67
CA GLN A 70 4.14 28.54 1.95
C GLN A 70 5.26 27.60 2.43
N ARG A 71 6.26 28.11 3.17
CA ARG A 71 7.31 27.28 3.80
C ARG A 71 6.85 26.75 5.17
N LEU A 72 6.16 27.56 5.97
CA LEU A 72 5.54 27.10 7.22
C LEU A 72 4.39 26.09 6.97
N ASP A 73 3.63 26.26 5.90
CA ASP A 73 2.49 25.40 5.54
C ASP A 73 2.91 24.00 5.02
N ARG A 74 4.15 23.86 4.53
CA ARG A 74 4.71 22.55 4.17
C ARG A 74 4.99 21.67 5.38
N TYR A 75 5.35 22.25 6.52
CA TYR A 75 5.56 21.50 7.76
C TYR A 75 4.24 20.98 8.34
N LEU A 76 3.13 21.70 8.14
CA LEU A 76 1.77 21.26 8.51
C LEU A 76 1.30 20.00 7.76
N ARG A 77 1.82 19.72 6.54
CA ARG A 77 1.52 18.48 5.78
C ARG A 77 1.87 17.21 6.54
N GLN A 78 2.73 17.33 7.53
CA GLN A 78 3.69 16.29 7.86
C GLN A 78 3.86 16.18 9.39
N GLU A 79 3.44 17.19 10.16
CA GLU A 79 3.30 17.19 11.63
C GLU A 79 2.52 16.00 12.18
N ASN A 80 1.62 15.43 11.38
CA ASN A 80 0.82 14.32 11.83
C ASN A 80 1.48 12.96 11.62
N VAL A 81 2.61 12.73 10.93
CA VAL A 81 3.12 11.35 10.69
C VAL A 81 4.15 10.89 11.72
N PHE A 82 4.97 11.83 12.16
CA PHE A 82 6.06 11.65 13.10
C PHE A 82 6.42 13.01 13.69
N PRO A 83 7.07 13.06 14.87
CA PRO A 83 7.78 14.25 15.31
C PRO A 83 8.67 14.77 14.19
N SER A 84 8.64 16.07 13.92
CA SER A 84 9.46 16.73 12.88
C SER A 84 10.95 16.39 13.00
N SER A 85 11.43 16.18 14.22
CA SER A 85 12.79 15.75 14.55
C SER A 85 13.17 14.36 14.01
N MET A 86 12.21 13.45 13.80
CA MET A 86 12.49 12.11 13.29
C MET A 86 12.58 12.08 11.76
N ARG A 87 11.79 12.93 11.08
CA ARG A 87 11.64 12.94 9.61
C ARG A 87 12.91 13.37 8.89
N GLU A 88 13.51 14.48 9.30
CA GLU A 88 14.74 15.00 8.65
C GLU A 88 15.94 14.04 8.73
N HIS A 89 15.90 13.10 9.67
CA HIS A 89 16.97 12.15 9.93
C HIS A 89 16.60 10.70 9.58
N SER A 90 15.53 10.48 8.82
CA SER A 90 15.08 9.14 8.42
C SER A 90 15.44 8.77 6.99
N ALA A 91 15.76 7.49 6.82
CA ALA A 91 15.99 6.87 5.53
C ALA A 91 15.43 5.44 5.51
N ILE A 92 15.03 5.00 4.32
CA ILE A 92 14.67 3.60 4.07
C ILE A 92 15.37 3.12 2.80
N ALA A 93 16.04 1.98 2.87
CA ALA A 93 16.62 1.28 1.73
C ALA A 93 15.74 0.07 1.40
N ILE A 94 15.39 -0.14 0.14
CA ILE A 94 14.57 -1.27 -0.30
C ILE A 94 15.34 -2.05 -1.37
N TYR A 95 15.64 -3.30 -1.07
CA TYR A 95 16.31 -4.24 -1.98
C TYR A 95 15.36 -5.35 -2.45
N GLY A 96 15.55 -5.83 -3.66
CA GLY A 96 14.73 -6.85 -4.31
C GLY A 96 13.48 -6.30 -5.01
N ILE A 97 13.42 -5.02 -5.40
CA ILE A 97 12.16 -4.44 -5.91
C ILE A 97 11.61 -5.11 -7.18
N HIS A 98 12.46 -5.77 -7.96
CA HIS A 98 12.05 -6.49 -9.16
C HIS A 98 11.49 -7.89 -8.85
N THR A 99 11.81 -8.45 -7.69
CA THR A 99 11.35 -9.77 -7.25
C THR A 99 9.92 -9.67 -6.69
N ASP A 100 9.55 -8.51 -6.14
CA ASP A 100 8.18 -8.18 -5.74
C ASP A 100 7.85 -6.69 -6.02
N PRO A 101 7.43 -6.37 -7.26
CA PRO A 101 7.08 -5.01 -7.64
C PRO A 101 5.90 -4.44 -6.85
N HIS A 102 4.92 -5.26 -6.45
CA HIS A 102 3.74 -4.78 -5.74
C HIS A 102 4.10 -4.29 -4.34
N THR A 103 4.86 -5.08 -3.59
CA THR A 103 5.32 -4.68 -2.24
C THR A 103 6.27 -3.49 -2.33
N ALA A 104 7.13 -3.45 -3.36
CA ALA A 104 7.98 -2.28 -3.61
C ALA A 104 7.15 -1.00 -3.84
N ILE A 105 6.13 -1.03 -4.70
CA ILE A 105 5.24 0.12 -4.94
C ILE A 105 4.54 0.54 -3.64
N ALA A 106 4.01 -0.42 -2.88
CA ALA A 106 3.34 -0.14 -1.61
C ALA A 106 4.29 0.55 -0.61
N LEU A 107 5.51 0.03 -0.46
CA LEU A 107 6.54 0.59 0.43
C LEU A 107 6.98 1.99 -0.03
N LEU A 108 7.28 2.18 -1.31
CA LEU A 108 7.72 3.46 -1.86
C LEU A 108 6.64 4.54 -1.68
N CYS A 109 5.40 4.22 -2.03
CA CYS A 109 4.27 5.13 -1.87
C CYS A 109 3.98 5.44 -0.40
N GLY A 110 4.02 4.42 0.46
CA GLY A 110 3.77 4.57 1.89
C GLY A 110 4.87 5.36 2.59
N ALA A 111 6.14 5.07 2.30
CA ALA A 111 7.29 5.79 2.83
C ALA A 111 7.30 7.26 2.39
N ALA A 112 6.94 7.54 1.14
CA ALA A 112 6.79 8.90 0.64
C ALA A 112 5.65 9.64 1.36
N GLY A 113 4.50 8.99 1.53
CA GLY A 113 3.36 9.54 2.27
C GLY A 113 3.67 9.78 3.75
N MET A 114 4.53 8.96 4.34
CA MET A 114 5.05 9.13 5.69
C MET A 114 6.09 10.26 5.83
N GLY A 115 6.62 10.74 4.70
CA GLY A 115 7.67 11.76 4.69
C GLY A 115 9.01 11.25 5.21
N ILE A 116 9.35 9.98 4.94
CA ILE A 116 10.72 9.49 5.17
C ILE A 116 11.66 10.29 4.24
N ARG A 117 12.67 10.95 4.80
CA ARG A 117 13.43 11.99 4.08
C ARG A 117 14.19 11.45 2.88
N VAL A 118 14.80 10.27 2.99
CA VAL A 118 15.51 9.62 1.89
C VAL A 118 14.95 8.22 1.66
N ILE A 119 14.55 7.93 0.42
CA ILE A 119 14.10 6.61 0.00
C ILE A 119 15.08 6.09 -1.04
N GLY A 120 15.81 5.04 -0.70
CA GLY A 120 16.67 4.31 -1.62
C GLY A 120 15.99 3.03 -2.10
N ALA A 121 16.07 2.72 -3.39
CA ALA A 121 15.63 1.42 -3.90
C ALA A 121 16.51 0.87 -5.03
N ASP A 122 16.67 -0.45 -5.08
CA ASP A 122 17.63 -1.17 -5.92
C ASP A 122 17.19 -1.47 -7.37
N GLY A 123 16.24 -0.71 -7.91
CA GLY A 123 15.86 -0.88 -9.31
C GLY A 123 15.18 0.33 -9.93
N LEU A 124 15.07 0.42 -11.25
CA LEU A 124 16.02 0.04 -12.29
C LEU A 124 16.75 1.34 -12.67
N GLY A 125 18.01 1.27 -13.11
CA GLY A 125 18.75 2.45 -13.56
C GLY A 125 17.98 3.37 -14.53
N PRO A 126 18.45 4.60 -14.77
CA PRO A 126 17.73 5.64 -15.51
C PRO A 126 17.26 5.26 -16.94
N ALA A 127 17.68 4.09 -17.46
CA ALA A 127 17.34 3.56 -18.78
C ALA A 127 16.07 2.67 -18.85
N HIS A 128 15.48 2.26 -17.73
CA HIS A 128 14.30 1.36 -17.77
C HIS A 128 13.01 2.10 -17.40
N ALA A 129 12.17 2.33 -18.40
CA ALA A 129 10.78 2.72 -18.19
C ALA A 129 10.05 1.59 -17.46
N HIS A 130 9.54 1.87 -16.26
CA HIS A 130 8.65 0.95 -15.57
C HIS A 130 7.29 0.90 -16.29
N PHE A 131 6.57 -0.22 -16.16
CA PHE A 131 5.19 -0.37 -16.65
C PHE A 131 4.20 0.65 -16.04
N ILE A 132 4.63 1.40 -15.01
CA ILE A 132 3.90 2.51 -14.37
C ILE A 132 4.41 3.83 -14.93
N ARG A 133 4.15 4.08 -16.22
CA ARG A 133 4.24 5.38 -16.95
C ARG A 133 5.08 6.48 -16.26
N GLY A 134 6.38 6.24 -16.04
CA GLY A 134 7.31 7.17 -15.38
C GLY A 134 8.49 6.48 -14.69
N SER A 135 9.39 7.26 -14.08
CA SER A 135 10.45 6.76 -13.20
C SER A 135 9.97 6.64 -11.75
N THR A 136 10.52 5.68 -10.99
CA THR A 136 10.26 5.49 -9.55
C THR A 136 10.42 6.79 -8.76
N ALA A 137 11.49 7.54 -9.06
CA ALA A 137 11.74 8.85 -8.49
C ALA A 137 10.57 9.83 -8.70
N ARG A 138 9.97 9.85 -9.90
CA ARG A 138 8.84 10.74 -10.20
C ARG A 138 7.59 10.39 -9.41
N MET A 139 7.34 9.10 -9.17
CA MET A 139 6.24 8.64 -8.33
C MET A 139 6.41 9.14 -6.89
N VAL A 140 7.57 8.85 -6.29
CA VAL A 140 7.92 9.27 -4.93
C VAL A 140 7.82 10.79 -4.77
N CYS A 141 8.45 11.55 -5.68
CA CYS A 141 8.44 13.02 -5.64
C CYS A 141 7.06 13.63 -5.92
N THR A 142 6.19 12.91 -6.64
CA THR A 142 4.79 13.35 -6.83
C THR A 142 4.02 13.24 -5.53
N ILE A 143 4.17 12.12 -4.81
CA ILE A 143 3.50 11.87 -3.53
C ILE A 143 4.01 12.87 -2.49
N ASN A 144 5.32 13.06 -2.42
CA ASN A 144 5.93 14.00 -1.51
C ASN A 144 7.18 14.65 -2.12
N PRO A 145 7.12 15.92 -2.53
CA PRO A 145 8.24 16.61 -3.17
C PRO A 145 9.40 16.93 -2.21
N ASP A 146 9.19 16.79 -0.90
CA ASP A 146 10.23 16.99 0.11
C ASP A 146 11.03 15.70 0.40
N VAL A 147 10.71 14.59 -0.29
CA VAL A 147 11.45 13.33 -0.19
C VAL A 147 12.48 13.24 -1.30
N SER A 148 13.70 12.83 -0.95
CA SER A 148 14.75 12.50 -1.92
C SER A 148 14.70 11.03 -2.27
N PHE A 149 14.90 10.70 -3.55
CA PHE A 149 14.96 9.33 -4.02
C PHE A 149 16.37 9.01 -4.53
N GLU A 150 16.95 7.92 -4.04
CA GLU A 150 18.27 7.42 -4.45
C GLU A 150 18.13 6.05 -5.13
N LEU A 151 18.91 5.84 -6.18
CA LEU A 151 19.01 4.53 -6.82
C LEU A 151 20.11 3.73 -6.13
N LEU A 152 19.80 2.51 -5.73
CA LEU A 152 20.75 1.58 -5.11
C LEU A 152 21.20 0.51 -6.12
N ASP A 153 22.39 -0.03 -5.91
CA ASP A 153 22.94 -1.19 -6.59
C ASP A 153 22.83 -2.41 -5.66
N ASN A 154 21.98 -3.36 -6.03
CA ASN A 154 21.86 -4.62 -5.27
C ASN A 154 23.05 -5.57 -5.42
N GLN A 155 23.95 -5.31 -6.36
CA GLN A 155 25.20 -6.06 -6.49
C GLN A 155 26.32 -5.47 -5.64
N ALA A 156 26.15 -4.24 -5.13
CA ALA A 156 27.12 -3.56 -4.26
C ALA A 156 26.44 -2.73 -3.15
N PRO A 157 25.48 -3.28 -2.37
CA PRO A 157 24.82 -2.57 -1.27
C PRO A 157 25.78 -2.07 -0.18
N ASP A 158 26.94 -2.70 -0.03
CA ASP A 158 28.02 -2.27 0.87
C ASP A 158 28.60 -0.90 0.50
N LEU A 159 28.53 -0.50 -0.78
CA LEU A 159 28.91 0.83 -1.24
C LEU A 159 27.82 1.88 -0.99
N ASP A 160 26.54 1.49 -1.06
CA ASP A 160 25.42 2.42 -0.97
C ASP A 160 25.00 2.73 0.47
N ILE A 161 24.95 1.71 1.32
CA ILE A 161 24.42 1.87 2.69
C ILE A 161 25.20 2.91 3.49
N PRO A 162 26.55 2.96 3.48
CA PRO A 162 27.27 4.02 4.17
C PRO A 162 26.88 5.44 3.69
N ALA A 163 26.69 5.61 2.38
CA ALA A 163 26.30 6.90 1.79
C ALA A 163 24.86 7.30 2.18
N LEU A 164 23.93 6.33 2.13
CA LEU A 164 22.54 6.52 2.51
C LEU A 164 22.40 6.78 4.03
N GLN A 165 23.18 6.08 4.85
CA GLN A 165 23.23 6.24 6.29
C GLN A 165 23.73 7.64 6.65
N GLY A 166 24.87 8.10 6.09
CA GLY A 166 25.36 9.47 6.23
C GLY A 166 25.20 10.04 7.66
N ASN A 167 24.46 11.16 7.80
CA ASN A 167 24.08 11.77 9.09
C ASN A 167 22.64 11.40 9.55
N ARG A 168 22.05 10.34 8.98
CA ARG A 168 20.74 9.84 9.35
C ARG A 168 20.86 9.06 10.64
N ARG A 169 19.91 9.30 11.53
CA ARG A 169 19.81 8.60 12.81
C ARG A 169 18.83 7.43 12.72
N ASN A 170 18.01 7.43 11.66
CA ASN A 170 16.85 6.57 11.55
C ASN A 170 16.83 5.80 10.23
N LEU A 171 17.71 4.81 10.05
CA LEU A 171 17.75 3.96 8.86
C LEU A 171 16.99 2.65 9.07
N ALA A 172 16.18 2.26 8.10
CA ALA A 172 15.69 0.89 7.95
C ALA A 172 16.11 0.31 6.61
N ILE A 173 16.47 -0.96 6.60
CA ILE A 173 16.77 -1.71 5.38
C ILE A 173 15.69 -2.77 5.21
N VAL A 174 15.05 -2.79 4.05
CA VAL A 174 14.03 -3.76 3.68
C VAL A 174 14.59 -4.64 2.58
N VAL A 175 14.59 -5.95 2.79
CA VAL A 175 14.99 -6.96 1.81
C VAL A 175 13.76 -7.77 1.43
N LEU A 176 13.33 -7.63 0.17
CA LEU A 176 12.25 -8.41 -0.42
C LEU A 176 12.79 -9.80 -0.79
N ALA A 177 12.51 -10.78 0.05
CA ALA A 177 13.00 -12.15 -0.02
C ALA A 177 12.10 -13.07 -0.85
N ASN A 178 11.48 -12.52 -1.91
CA ASN A 178 10.79 -13.33 -2.91
C ASN A 178 11.78 -14.07 -3.82
N ASP A 179 13.00 -13.55 -3.97
CA ASP A 179 14.15 -14.27 -4.49
C ASP A 179 15.15 -14.48 -3.34
N LEU A 180 15.31 -15.72 -2.90
CA LEU A 180 16.15 -16.05 -1.76
C LEU A 180 17.64 -15.93 -2.09
N GLU A 181 18.05 -16.18 -3.34
CA GLU A 181 19.45 -16.04 -3.75
C GLU A 181 19.87 -14.58 -3.70
N LEU A 182 19.07 -13.70 -4.30
CA LEU A 182 19.30 -12.26 -4.25
C LEU A 182 19.29 -11.74 -2.81
N ALA A 183 18.29 -12.13 -2.00
CA ALA A 183 18.19 -11.67 -0.62
C ALA A 183 19.40 -12.10 0.23
N ARG A 184 19.90 -13.33 0.05
CA ARG A 184 21.12 -13.82 0.70
C ARG A 184 22.35 -13.05 0.22
N SER A 185 22.46 -12.77 -1.08
CA SER A 185 23.56 -11.99 -1.64
C SER A 185 23.61 -10.59 -1.02
N VAL A 186 22.48 -9.88 -1.03
CA VAL A 186 22.37 -8.53 -0.43
C VAL A 186 22.74 -8.57 1.06
N LEU A 187 22.17 -9.49 1.84
CA LEU A 187 22.46 -9.59 3.27
C LEU A 187 23.91 -9.98 3.56
N SER A 188 24.51 -10.85 2.74
CA SER A 188 25.93 -11.24 2.85
C SER A 188 26.85 -10.04 2.66
N GLN A 189 26.57 -9.19 1.66
CA GLN A 189 27.33 -7.95 1.46
C GLN A 189 27.09 -6.95 2.59
N LEU A 190 25.86 -6.82 3.08
CA LEU A 190 25.59 -5.97 4.24
C LEU A 190 26.30 -6.41 5.52
N CYS A 191 26.72 -7.68 5.63
CA CYS A 191 27.56 -8.14 6.75
C CYS A 191 29.00 -7.62 6.69
N THR A 192 29.47 -7.08 5.54
CA THR A 192 30.84 -6.56 5.39
C THR A 192 30.97 -5.10 5.84
N VAL A 193 29.85 -4.44 6.13
CA VAL A 193 29.79 -3.03 6.54
C VAL A 193 29.09 -2.87 7.89
N GLU A 194 29.44 -1.81 8.61
CA GLU A 194 28.78 -1.49 9.88
C GLU A 194 27.38 -0.91 9.60
N VAL A 195 26.36 -1.75 9.73
CA VAL A 195 24.96 -1.37 9.54
C VAL A 195 24.32 -1.01 10.87
N ARG A 196 23.93 0.26 11.04
CA ARG A 196 23.13 0.74 12.18
C ARG A 196 21.69 0.98 11.75
N ALA A 197 21.00 -0.11 11.45
CA ALA A 197 19.64 -0.08 10.91
C ALA A 197 18.81 -1.28 11.37
N ALA A 198 17.50 -1.08 11.45
CA ALA A 198 16.58 -2.21 11.55
C ALA A 198 16.51 -2.94 10.20
N ILE A 199 16.69 -4.26 10.21
CA ILE A 199 16.63 -5.09 9.00
C ILE A 199 15.28 -5.77 8.92
N PHE A 200 14.51 -5.47 7.88
CA PHE A 200 13.23 -6.11 7.60
C PHE A 200 13.40 -7.10 6.46
N VAL A 201 13.06 -8.35 6.71
CA VAL A 201 12.94 -9.37 5.66
C VAL A 201 11.46 -9.58 5.39
N VAL A 202 11.08 -9.44 4.12
CA VAL A 202 9.68 -9.48 3.68
C VAL A 202 9.53 -10.55 2.61
N MET A 203 8.60 -11.47 2.84
CA MET A 203 8.10 -12.39 1.82
C MET A 203 6.62 -12.09 1.57
N SER A 204 6.22 -11.95 0.32
CA SER A 204 4.83 -11.69 -0.05
C SER A 204 4.45 -12.48 -1.29
N GLY A 205 3.65 -13.52 -1.08
CA GLY A 205 3.21 -14.45 -2.10
C GLY A 205 1.69 -14.39 -2.32
N ARG A 206 1.20 -15.24 -3.22
CA ARG A 206 -0.22 -15.28 -3.60
C ARG A 206 -1.18 -15.51 -2.44
N SER A 207 -0.78 -16.36 -1.50
CA SER A 207 -1.64 -16.78 -0.39
C SER A 207 -1.24 -16.18 0.97
N GLY A 208 -0.28 -15.26 1.01
CA GLY A 208 0.11 -14.67 2.30
C GLY A 208 1.42 -13.91 2.30
N ILE A 209 1.77 -13.44 3.49
CA ILE A 209 2.93 -12.60 3.76
C ILE A 209 3.62 -13.05 5.05
N LEU A 210 4.91 -12.76 5.13
CA LEU A 210 5.73 -12.88 6.31
C LEU A 210 6.66 -11.66 6.39
N VAL A 211 6.63 -10.96 7.53
CA VAL A 211 7.49 -9.81 7.81
C VAL A 211 8.21 -10.05 9.11
N HIS A 212 9.54 -10.07 9.06
CA HIS A 212 10.39 -10.27 10.23
C HIS A 212 11.40 -9.13 10.34
N ARG A 213 11.61 -8.63 11.57
CA ARG A 213 12.65 -7.67 11.89
C ARG A 213 13.83 -8.37 12.55
N TYR A 214 15.03 -8.04 12.11
CA TYR A 214 16.29 -8.48 12.69
C TYR A 214 17.11 -7.28 13.13
N ALA A 215 17.94 -7.49 14.16
CA ALA A 215 18.85 -6.48 14.68
C ALA A 215 20.09 -6.29 13.80
N THR A 216 20.50 -7.32 13.04
CA THR A 216 21.68 -7.29 12.18
C THR A 216 21.44 -8.01 10.85
N PRO A 217 22.20 -7.68 9.78
CA PRO A 217 22.18 -8.43 8.53
C PRO A 217 22.56 -9.90 8.71
N GLY A 218 23.51 -10.20 9.60
CA GLY A 218 23.95 -11.56 9.90
C GLY A 218 22.86 -12.44 10.50
N ALA A 219 22.04 -11.89 11.41
CA ALA A 219 20.89 -12.61 11.96
C ALA A 219 19.83 -12.91 10.90
N ALA A 220 19.52 -11.92 10.04
CA ALA A 220 18.62 -12.10 8.91
C ALA A 220 19.14 -13.17 7.92
N LEU A 221 20.44 -13.13 7.61
CA LEU A 221 21.10 -14.10 6.72
C LEU A 221 21.04 -15.52 7.29
N ALA A 222 21.32 -15.68 8.59
CA ALA A 222 21.22 -16.97 9.27
C ALA A 222 19.80 -17.53 9.20
N ALA A 223 18.78 -16.69 9.39
CA ALA A 223 17.38 -17.11 9.27
C ALA A 223 17.02 -17.54 7.83
N LEU A 224 17.44 -16.79 6.80
CA LEU A 224 17.24 -17.17 5.40
C LEU A 224 18.03 -18.41 4.98
N GLY A 225 19.15 -18.69 5.65
CA GLY A 225 19.94 -19.91 5.45
C GLY A 225 19.21 -21.19 5.88
N THR A 226 18.18 -21.09 6.74
CA THR A 226 17.33 -22.23 7.12
C THR A 226 16.31 -22.62 6.06
N LEU A 227 16.08 -21.76 5.06
CA LEU A 227 15.14 -22.01 3.98
C LEU A 227 15.79 -22.81 2.86
N THR A 228 15.07 -23.75 2.28
CA THR A 228 15.53 -24.56 1.14
C THR A 228 14.75 -24.23 -0.12
N GLY A 229 15.41 -24.36 -1.27
CA GLY A 229 14.83 -24.08 -2.58
C GLY A 229 15.23 -22.73 -3.15
N ASP A 230 15.52 -22.71 -4.45
CA ASP A 230 15.98 -21.53 -5.18
C ASP A 230 14.93 -21.00 -6.16
N THR A 231 13.75 -21.60 -6.22
CA THR A 231 12.66 -21.13 -7.06
C THR A 231 12.10 -19.82 -6.50
N PRO A 232 12.14 -18.70 -7.25
CA PRO A 232 11.58 -17.44 -6.78
C PRO A 232 10.08 -17.56 -6.48
N LEU A 233 9.67 -16.99 -5.36
CA LEU A 233 8.28 -16.86 -4.96
C LEU A 233 7.54 -15.92 -5.92
N VAL A 234 6.43 -16.39 -6.45
CA VAL A 234 5.55 -15.56 -7.27
C VAL A 234 4.91 -14.47 -6.39
N PRO A 235 5.08 -13.18 -6.73
CA PRO A 235 4.49 -12.08 -5.97
C PRO A 235 2.98 -12.22 -5.78
N GLY A 236 2.54 -11.81 -4.59
CA GLY A 236 1.13 -11.74 -4.26
C GLY A 236 0.39 -10.60 -4.98
N PRO A 237 -0.95 -10.59 -4.90
CA PRO A 237 -1.75 -9.44 -5.32
C PRO A 237 -1.43 -8.21 -4.46
N MET A 238 -1.80 -7.02 -4.95
CA MET A 238 -1.44 -5.72 -4.35
C MET A 238 -1.93 -5.56 -2.91
N ASP A 239 -3.01 -6.23 -2.53
CA ASP A 239 -3.51 -6.22 -1.15
C ASP A 239 -2.61 -7.00 -0.17
N MET A 240 -1.94 -8.08 -0.60
CA MET A 240 -0.88 -8.73 0.20
C MET A 240 0.29 -7.79 0.38
N ALA A 241 0.72 -7.14 -0.72
CA ALA A 241 1.77 -6.13 -0.71
C ALA A 241 1.45 -4.95 0.23
N MET A 242 0.19 -4.51 0.30
CA MET A 242 -0.23 -3.46 1.23
C MET A 242 -0.16 -3.90 2.70
N ILE A 243 -0.53 -5.15 3.00
CA ILE A 243 -0.37 -5.70 4.35
C ILE A 243 1.12 -5.75 4.71
N ALA A 244 1.96 -6.32 3.85
CA ALA A 244 3.39 -6.45 4.07
C ALA A 244 4.08 -5.09 4.24
N GLY A 245 3.91 -4.17 3.28
CA GLY A 245 4.49 -2.84 3.33
C GLY A 245 3.95 -2.01 4.50
N GLY A 246 2.66 -2.11 4.78
CA GLY A 246 2.06 -1.42 5.91
C GLY A 246 2.58 -1.92 7.27
N LEU A 247 2.89 -3.22 7.41
CA LEU A 247 3.50 -3.78 8.62
C LEU A 247 4.92 -3.25 8.84
N VAL A 248 5.75 -3.21 7.80
CA VAL A 248 7.10 -2.62 7.85
C VAL A 248 7.01 -1.15 8.28
N LEU A 249 6.16 -0.38 7.61
CA LEU A 249 6.00 1.05 7.86
C LEU A 249 5.40 1.37 9.24
N SER A 250 4.48 0.55 9.73
CA SER A 250 3.93 0.69 11.09
C SER A 250 4.99 0.40 12.17
N GLU A 251 5.96 -0.47 11.87
CA GLU A 251 7.02 -0.84 12.79
C GLU A 251 8.23 0.10 12.73
N PHE A 252 8.45 0.78 11.61
CA PHE A 252 9.55 1.74 11.40
C PHE A 252 9.73 2.75 12.57
N PRO A 253 8.70 3.49 13.03
CA PRO A 253 8.84 4.40 14.19
C PRO A 253 9.41 3.74 15.45
N ARG A 254 9.05 2.48 15.67
CA ARG A 254 9.35 1.72 16.90
C ARG A 254 10.71 1.06 16.84
N ALA A 255 11.07 0.60 15.65
CA ALA A 255 12.33 -0.09 15.39
C ALA A 255 13.54 0.87 15.44
N VAL A 256 13.28 2.17 15.26
CA VAL A 256 14.32 3.15 14.95
C VAL A 256 14.40 4.29 15.98
N GLY A 257 13.32 4.56 16.75
CA GLY A 257 13.22 5.73 17.63
C GLY A 257 13.49 5.55 19.13
N ARG A 258 13.97 4.39 19.62
CA ARG A 258 14.20 4.16 21.07
C ARG A 258 15.62 4.49 21.53
N ASP A 259 16.61 4.20 20.70
CA ASP A 259 18.02 4.60 20.82
C ASP A 259 18.67 4.30 19.45
N PRO A 260 19.19 5.30 18.71
CA PRO A 260 19.81 5.04 17.40
C PRO A 260 21.06 4.15 17.49
N ASP A 261 21.67 4.03 18.68
CA ASP A 261 22.83 3.16 18.91
C ASP A 261 22.42 1.72 19.33
N VAL A 262 21.13 1.46 19.58
CA VAL A 262 20.61 0.12 19.93
C VAL A 262 19.41 -0.23 19.06
N PRO A 263 19.60 -0.95 17.93
CA PRO A 263 18.50 -1.43 17.09
C PRO A 263 17.49 -2.24 17.91
N ALA A 264 16.20 -2.07 17.60
CA ALA A 264 15.19 -2.91 18.23
C ALA A 264 15.44 -4.39 17.94
N GLY A 265 15.31 -5.23 18.98
CA GLY A 265 15.61 -6.67 18.91
C GLY A 265 14.78 -7.44 17.87
N GLU A 266 15.14 -8.68 17.66
CA GLU A 266 14.48 -9.57 16.70
C GLU A 266 13.01 -9.79 17.06
N ALA A 267 12.13 -9.64 16.07
CA ALA A 267 10.70 -9.87 16.26
C ALA A 267 10.03 -10.22 14.94
N MET A 268 9.15 -11.24 14.97
CA MET A 268 8.20 -11.45 13.89
C MET A 268 7.14 -10.35 13.93
N ILE A 269 7.15 -9.49 12.92
CA ILE A 269 6.31 -8.30 12.88
C ILE A 269 4.90 -8.64 12.41
N GLY A 270 4.77 -9.60 11.50
CA GLY A 270 3.48 -10.11 11.10
C GLY A 270 3.57 -11.31 10.16
N PHE A 271 2.56 -12.17 10.27
CA PHE A 271 2.30 -13.27 9.37
C PHE A 271 0.81 -13.22 9.02
N TYR A 272 0.48 -13.31 7.75
CA TYR A 272 -0.91 -13.42 7.29
C TYR A 272 -0.97 -14.45 6.17
N SER A 273 -1.86 -15.42 6.29
CA SER A 273 -2.03 -16.49 5.32
C SER A 273 -3.52 -16.71 5.08
N THR A 274 -3.90 -16.89 3.83
CA THR A 274 -5.25 -17.27 3.44
C THR A 274 -5.53 -18.76 3.69
N ARG A 275 -4.49 -19.57 3.94
CA ARG A 275 -4.57 -21.02 4.18
C ARG A 275 -4.95 -21.39 5.60
N ARG A 276 -4.66 -20.51 6.58
CA ARG A 276 -4.98 -20.75 7.99
C ARG A 276 -6.21 -19.95 8.42
N PRO A 277 -7.00 -20.46 9.38
CA PRO A 277 -7.97 -19.63 10.08
C PRO A 277 -7.20 -18.51 10.79
N ARG A 278 -7.40 -17.29 10.30
CA ARG A 278 -6.60 -16.06 10.46
C ARG A 278 -6.34 -15.66 11.92
N ARG A 279 -5.47 -16.44 12.58
CA ARG A 279 -4.86 -16.21 13.90
C ARG A 279 -3.39 -15.86 13.66
N VAL A 280 -2.92 -14.78 14.29
CA VAL A 280 -1.48 -14.40 14.30
C VAL A 280 -0.78 -14.84 15.57
N THR A 281 -1.39 -15.76 16.32
CA THR A 281 -0.57 -16.60 17.18
C THR A 281 0.03 -17.68 16.29
N VAL A 282 1.30 -17.48 15.92
CA VAL A 282 2.27 -18.55 15.63
C VAL A 282 2.04 -19.59 16.72
N ALA A 283 1.66 -20.83 16.37
CA ALA A 283 1.60 -21.87 17.39
C ALA A 283 3.00 -21.93 18.05
N GLY A 284 3.10 -22.35 19.31
CA GLY A 284 4.43 -22.43 19.97
C GLY A 284 5.47 -23.29 19.22
N GLU A 285 5.03 -24.05 18.21
CA GLU A 285 5.81 -24.92 17.34
C GLU A 285 6.15 -24.33 15.95
N ASP A 286 5.49 -23.24 15.52
CA ASP A 286 5.74 -22.65 14.21
C ASP A 286 7.06 -21.85 14.23
N THR A 287 7.99 -22.21 13.34
CA THR A 287 9.28 -21.52 13.19
C THR A 287 9.23 -20.56 12.00
N TYR A 288 10.25 -19.69 11.87
CA TYR A 288 10.40 -18.87 10.67
C TYR A 288 10.37 -19.72 9.39
N SER A 289 11.05 -20.88 9.38
CA SER A 289 11.12 -21.75 8.21
C SER A 289 9.80 -22.40 7.86
N THR A 290 8.98 -22.81 8.84
CA THR A 290 7.65 -23.38 8.56
C THR A 290 6.73 -22.34 7.95
N LEU A 291 6.71 -21.12 8.49
CA LEU A 291 5.88 -20.02 7.97
C LEU A 291 6.34 -19.57 6.59
N ALA A 292 7.64 -19.40 6.38
CA ALA A 292 8.21 -19.03 5.08
C ALA A 292 7.88 -20.06 4.00
N THR A 293 7.97 -21.36 4.34
CA THR A 293 7.59 -22.46 3.43
C THR A 293 6.10 -22.41 3.08
N GLU A 294 5.23 -22.08 4.03
CA GLU A 294 3.80 -21.94 3.75
C GLU A 294 3.50 -20.82 2.76
N ILE A 295 4.18 -19.67 2.90
CA ILE A 295 4.05 -18.56 1.95
C ILE A 295 4.59 -18.96 0.59
N ALA A 296 5.78 -19.57 0.55
CA ALA A 296 6.46 -19.96 -0.69
C ALA A 296 5.67 -20.99 -1.52
N THR A 297 5.02 -21.95 -0.84
CA THR A 297 4.25 -23.03 -1.50
C THR A 297 2.79 -22.63 -1.77
N GLY A 298 2.42 -21.38 -1.51
CA GLY A 298 1.10 -20.78 -1.67
C GLY A 298 0.51 -20.87 -3.08
N ALA A 299 -0.26 -21.92 -3.37
CA ALA A 299 -0.75 -22.21 -4.73
C ALA A 299 -2.04 -21.47 -5.10
N GLU A 300 -2.94 -21.20 -4.14
CA GLU A 300 -4.30 -20.74 -4.46
C GLU A 300 -4.32 -19.25 -4.85
N PRO A 301 -4.62 -18.91 -6.11
CA PRO A 301 -4.92 -17.54 -6.47
C PRO A 301 -6.22 -17.14 -5.75
N ALA A 302 -6.21 -15.92 -5.24
CA ALA A 302 -7.39 -15.27 -4.77
C ALA A 302 -8.55 -15.31 -5.78
N ALA A 303 -9.79 -15.41 -5.31
CA ALA A 303 -10.94 -15.17 -6.17
C ALA A 303 -10.86 -13.75 -6.77
N ALA A 304 -11.03 -13.66 -8.09
CA ALA A 304 -11.02 -12.40 -8.80
C ALA A 304 -12.26 -11.57 -8.46
N LEU A 305 -12.10 -10.25 -8.46
CA LEU A 305 -13.21 -9.29 -8.38
C LEU A 305 -13.74 -8.92 -9.77
N ASP A 306 -13.28 -9.61 -10.82
CA ASP A 306 -13.60 -9.33 -12.20
C ASP A 306 -15.10 -9.44 -12.46
N GLY A 307 -15.62 -8.48 -13.23
CA GLY A 307 -17.05 -8.40 -13.55
C GLY A 307 -17.93 -7.81 -12.44
N ARG A 308 -17.39 -7.53 -11.25
CA ARG A 308 -18.14 -6.88 -10.16
C ARG A 308 -18.07 -5.36 -10.24
N ARG A 309 -19.16 -4.71 -9.81
CA ARG A 309 -19.22 -3.25 -9.64
C ARG A 309 -19.06 -2.88 -8.18
N ILE A 310 -18.08 -2.05 -7.88
CA ILE A 310 -17.64 -1.71 -6.54
C ILE A 310 -18.13 -0.30 -6.21
N PHE A 311 -18.95 -0.18 -5.16
CA PHE A 311 -19.35 1.09 -4.57
C PHE A 311 -18.40 1.39 -3.41
N LEU A 312 -17.39 2.23 -3.67
CA LEU A 312 -16.43 2.67 -2.67
C LEU A 312 -16.94 3.95 -2.01
N VAL A 313 -17.43 3.86 -0.78
CA VAL A 313 -17.88 5.00 0.02
C VAL A 313 -16.76 5.45 0.95
N GLY A 314 -16.24 6.65 0.69
CA GLY A 314 -15.09 7.26 1.36
C GLY A 314 -13.84 7.23 0.47
N ALA A 315 -13.43 8.39 -0.05
CA ALA A 315 -12.18 8.65 -0.75
C ALA A 315 -11.07 9.14 0.20
N GLY A 316 -11.24 8.92 1.51
CA GLY A 316 -10.26 9.23 2.55
C GLY A 316 -9.07 8.27 2.57
N ALA A 317 -8.39 8.20 3.72
CA ALA A 317 -7.10 7.53 3.84
C ALA A 317 -7.14 6.03 3.50
N ILE A 318 -8.07 5.27 4.07
CA ILE A 318 -8.25 3.85 3.75
C ILE A 318 -8.78 3.69 2.31
N GLY A 319 -9.71 4.55 1.89
CA GLY A 319 -10.28 4.54 0.53
C GLY A 319 -9.25 4.69 -0.58
N ASN A 320 -8.24 5.56 -0.38
CA ASN A 320 -7.10 5.69 -1.30
C ASN A 320 -6.41 4.34 -1.53
N TRP A 321 -6.03 3.66 -0.45
CA TRP A 321 -5.33 2.39 -0.53
C TRP A 321 -6.23 1.25 -1.02
N VAL A 322 -7.49 1.18 -0.59
CA VAL A 322 -8.45 0.19 -1.10
C VAL A 322 -8.60 0.33 -2.61
N SER A 323 -8.83 1.55 -3.10
CA SER A 323 -9.01 1.79 -4.54
C SER A 323 -7.77 1.39 -5.35
N LEU A 324 -6.57 1.67 -4.83
CA LEU A 324 -5.31 1.29 -5.46
C LEU A 324 -5.12 -0.24 -5.49
N ALA A 325 -5.38 -0.94 -4.38
CA ALA A 325 -5.27 -2.41 -4.33
C ALA A 325 -6.21 -3.06 -5.36
N LEU A 326 -7.47 -2.63 -5.38
CA LEU A 326 -8.48 -3.15 -6.30
C LEU A 326 -8.13 -2.86 -7.76
N ALA A 327 -7.63 -1.67 -8.04
CA ALA A 327 -7.21 -1.25 -9.38
C ALA A 327 -5.94 -1.97 -9.88
N TYR A 328 -5.06 -2.42 -8.99
CA TYR A 328 -3.87 -3.20 -9.37
C TYR A 328 -4.15 -4.70 -9.47
N ASN A 329 -5.15 -5.18 -8.72
CA ASN A 329 -5.56 -6.58 -8.75
C ASN A 329 -6.39 -6.95 -9.99
N GLY A 330 -6.77 -5.97 -10.82
CA GLY A 330 -7.58 -6.18 -12.01
C GLY A 330 -8.04 -4.88 -12.63
N SER A 331 -9.14 -4.90 -13.38
CA SER A 331 -9.76 -3.70 -13.97
C SER A 331 -11.16 -3.51 -13.38
N PRO A 332 -11.28 -2.93 -12.18
CA PRO A 332 -12.56 -2.84 -11.50
C PRO A 332 -13.49 -1.86 -12.21
N ASP A 333 -14.79 -2.12 -12.09
CA ASP A 333 -15.83 -1.11 -12.29
C ASP A 333 -16.11 -0.48 -10.92
N MET A 334 -15.71 0.77 -10.70
CA MET A 334 -15.73 1.41 -9.39
C MET A 334 -16.47 2.74 -9.42
N VAL A 335 -17.45 2.87 -8.53
CA VAL A 335 -18.17 4.12 -8.23
C VAL A 335 -17.65 4.65 -6.90
N ILE A 336 -17.00 5.81 -6.93
CA ILE A 336 -16.34 6.43 -5.77
C ILE A 336 -17.27 7.50 -5.21
N TRP A 337 -17.67 7.35 -3.96
CA TRP A 337 -18.55 8.27 -3.24
C TRP A 337 -17.78 9.01 -2.14
N ASP A 338 -17.74 10.33 -2.20
CA ASP A 338 -17.20 11.17 -1.13
C ASP A 338 -17.79 12.58 -1.23
N GLY A 339 -18.30 13.11 -0.12
CA GLY A 339 -18.95 14.43 -0.09
C GLY A 339 -18.00 15.61 0.10
N ASP A 340 -16.71 15.37 0.41
CA ASP A 340 -15.75 16.44 0.62
C ASP A 340 -15.41 17.14 -0.70
N GLN A 341 -15.67 18.45 -0.74
CA GLN A 341 -15.46 19.31 -1.92
C GLN A 341 -14.05 19.90 -2.00
N GLU A 342 -13.19 19.61 -1.02
CA GLU A 342 -11.83 20.13 -0.94
C GLU A 342 -10.85 19.01 -0.56
N VAL A 343 -9.73 18.94 -1.29
CA VAL A 343 -8.54 18.19 -0.86
C VAL A 343 -7.68 19.14 -0.02
N ALA A 344 -7.83 19.06 1.30
CA ALA A 344 -7.09 19.89 2.22
C ALA A 344 -5.63 19.41 2.37
N ILE A 345 -4.72 20.35 2.62
CA ILE A 345 -3.28 20.06 2.77
C ILE A 345 -2.99 18.99 3.84
N HIS A 346 -3.74 19.02 4.95
CA HIS A 346 -3.59 18.06 6.05
C HIS A 346 -4.04 16.62 5.70
N ASN A 347 -4.71 16.42 4.55
CA ASN A 347 -5.12 15.10 4.08
C ASN A 347 -3.95 14.32 3.44
N ILE A 348 -2.99 15.02 2.84
CA ILE A 348 -1.93 14.42 2.02
C ILE A 348 -0.95 13.56 2.85
N SER A 349 -0.90 13.75 4.16
CA SER A 349 -0.14 12.91 5.09
C SER A 349 -0.50 11.43 5.05
N ARG A 350 -1.65 11.08 4.45
CA ARG A 350 -2.20 9.71 4.36
C ARG A 350 -3.14 9.45 3.17
N GLN A 351 -3.47 10.47 2.36
CA GLN A 351 -4.31 10.38 1.16
C GLN A 351 -3.46 10.67 -0.08
N ILE A 352 -2.49 9.79 -0.33
CA ILE A 352 -1.39 10.03 -1.28
C ILE A 352 -1.85 10.20 -2.73
N LEU A 353 -2.99 9.60 -3.13
CA LEU A 353 -3.51 9.70 -4.50
C LEU A 353 -4.20 11.04 -4.75
N LEU A 354 -4.49 11.81 -3.70
CA LEU A 354 -5.13 13.11 -3.82
C LEU A 354 -4.12 14.26 -3.98
N VAL A 355 -2.81 13.99 -3.91
CA VAL A 355 -1.76 15.03 -3.90
C VAL A 355 -1.84 16.00 -5.09
N ARG A 356 -2.28 15.54 -6.26
CA ARG A 356 -2.44 16.38 -7.46
C ARG A 356 -3.69 17.25 -7.44
N GLY A 357 -4.63 16.99 -6.53
CA GLY A 357 -5.91 17.68 -6.43
C GLY A 357 -6.03 18.65 -5.27
N ILE A 358 -4.92 18.98 -4.57
CA ILE A 358 -4.93 19.93 -3.45
C ILE A 358 -5.65 21.24 -3.84
N GLY A 359 -6.57 21.68 -2.98
CA GLY A 359 -7.43 22.84 -3.22
C GLY A 359 -8.91 22.44 -3.36
N PRO A 360 -9.76 23.34 -3.92
CA PRO A 360 -11.21 23.19 -3.97
C PRO A 360 -11.65 22.19 -5.04
N ASN A 361 -11.15 20.96 -4.95
CA ASN A 361 -11.48 19.86 -5.82
C ASN A 361 -12.16 18.75 -5.00
N PRO A 362 -13.27 18.17 -5.50
CA PRO A 362 -13.92 17.06 -4.81
C PRO A 362 -13.04 15.82 -4.72
N LYS A 363 -12.94 15.21 -3.54
CA LYS A 363 -12.04 14.06 -3.29
C LYS A 363 -12.35 12.87 -4.19
N ALA A 364 -13.64 12.53 -4.35
CA ALA A 364 -14.06 11.42 -5.21
C ALA A 364 -13.62 11.61 -6.66
N THR A 365 -13.79 12.83 -7.19
CA THR A 365 -13.37 13.17 -8.56
C THR A 365 -11.86 13.11 -8.74
N VAL A 366 -11.09 13.64 -7.78
CA VAL A 366 -9.62 13.58 -7.82
C VAL A 366 -9.13 12.14 -7.79
N LEU A 367 -9.69 11.31 -6.88
CA LEU A 367 -9.32 9.90 -6.77
C LEU A 367 -9.63 9.14 -8.07
N LYS A 368 -10.82 9.35 -8.64
CA LYS A 368 -11.23 8.79 -9.92
C LYS A 368 -10.22 9.10 -11.03
N ASN A 369 -9.84 10.37 -11.17
CA ASN A 369 -8.92 10.80 -12.22
C ASN A 369 -7.51 10.21 -12.03
N GLU A 370 -7.06 10.08 -10.78
CA GLU A 370 -5.76 9.48 -10.50
C GLU A 370 -5.75 7.97 -10.76
N LEU A 371 -6.84 7.26 -10.45
CA LEU A 371 -6.98 5.85 -10.79
C LEU A 371 -7.01 5.63 -12.31
N GLU A 372 -7.75 6.42 -13.08
CA GLU A 372 -7.72 6.35 -14.55
C GLU A 372 -6.30 6.56 -15.11
N ARG A 373 -5.52 7.44 -14.47
CA ARG A 373 -4.12 7.69 -14.86
C ARG A 373 -3.22 6.49 -14.57
N LEU A 374 -3.42 5.85 -13.41
CA LEU A 374 -2.59 4.74 -12.95
C LEU A 374 -2.94 3.42 -13.64
N THR A 375 -4.24 3.15 -13.82
CA THR A 375 -4.80 1.86 -14.23
C THR A 375 -5.91 2.08 -15.27
N PRO A 376 -5.56 2.51 -16.50
CA PRO A 376 -6.51 2.93 -17.53
C PRO A 376 -7.44 1.81 -18.05
N GLY A 377 -7.20 0.55 -17.67
CA GLY A 377 -8.07 -0.58 -17.99
C GLY A 377 -9.35 -0.64 -17.15
N GLY A 378 -9.38 0.01 -15.97
CA GLY A 378 -10.56 0.05 -15.10
C GLY A 378 -11.60 1.07 -15.55
N ARG A 379 -12.83 0.94 -15.05
CA ARG A 379 -13.92 1.92 -15.24
C ARG A 379 -14.15 2.62 -13.91
N TYR A 380 -14.04 3.95 -13.89
CA TYR A 380 -14.16 4.72 -12.67
C TYR A 380 -15.17 5.85 -12.84
N SER A 381 -16.04 6.01 -11.85
CA SER A 381 -16.99 7.13 -11.76
C SER A 381 -16.94 7.74 -10.37
N ALA A 382 -17.31 9.01 -10.25
CA ALA A 382 -17.28 9.75 -9.00
C ALA A 382 -18.67 10.34 -8.70
N VAL A 383 -19.07 10.25 -7.44
CA VAL A 383 -20.23 10.92 -6.87
C VAL A 383 -19.74 11.79 -5.71
N ASN A 384 -19.86 13.10 -5.89
CA ASN A 384 -19.30 14.09 -4.96
C ASN A 384 -20.30 14.44 -3.84
N GLU A 385 -20.95 13.42 -3.27
CA GLU A 385 -22.01 13.54 -2.26
C GLU A 385 -21.79 12.57 -1.11
N PHE A 386 -22.26 12.94 0.09
CA PHE A 386 -22.32 12.01 1.22
C PHE A 386 -23.54 11.10 1.08
N VAL A 387 -23.36 9.82 1.44
CA VAL A 387 -24.49 8.91 1.69
C VAL A 387 -25.17 9.34 2.99
N LYS A 388 -26.42 9.79 2.91
CA LYS A 388 -27.20 10.34 4.03
C LYS A 388 -28.50 9.58 4.28
N GLN A 389 -29.01 8.85 3.30
CA GLN A 389 -30.27 8.12 3.39
C GLN A 389 -30.22 6.79 2.64
N PRO A 390 -31.10 5.83 2.96
CA PRO A 390 -31.05 4.48 2.38
C PRO A 390 -31.13 4.41 0.85
N GLY A 391 -31.73 5.42 0.20
CA GLY A 391 -31.90 5.46 -1.25
C GLY A 391 -30.68 5.92 -2.06
N ASP A 392 -29.61 6.42 -1.41
CA ASP A 392 -28.56 7.15 -2.13
C ASP A 392 -27.70 6.26 -3.03
N LEU A 393 -27.41 5.02 -2.64
CA LEU A 393 -26.59 4.10 -3.47
C LEU A 393 -27.35 3.56 -4.71
N GLY A 394 -28.59 4.00 -4.92
CA GLY A 394 -29.42 3.59 -6.05
C GLY A 394 -29.78 2.10 -6.01
N LYS A 395 -30.07 1.53 -7.19
CA LYS A 395 -30.40 0.12 -7.32
C LYS A 395 -29.13 -0.72 -7.38
N LEU A 396 -28.83 -1.35 -6.25
CA LEU A 396 -27.79 -2.36 -6.14
C LEU A 396 -28.30 -3.71 -6.67
N ARG A 397 -27.38 -4.51 -7.22
CA ARG A 397 -27.63 -5.80 -7.86
C ARG A 397 -26.99 -6.92 -7.03
N PRO A 398 -27.80 -7.79 -6.39
CA PRO A 398 -27.32 -8.97 -5.69
C PRO A 398 -26.38 -9.80 -6.56
N GLY A 399 -25.30 -10.30 -5.97
CA GLY A 399 -24.31 -11.14 -6.66
C GLY A 399 -23.33 -10.39 -7.58
N GLU A 400 -23.68 -9.21 -8.09
CA GLU A 400 -22.84 -8.41 -9.01
C GLU A 400 -22.14 -7.24 -8.32
N ASP A 401 -22.83 -6.57 -7.40
CA ASP A 401 -22.30 -5.38 -6.75
C ASP A 401 -21.62 -5.71 -5.41
N VAL A 402 -20.70 -4.85 -4.99
CA VAL A 402 -20.04 -4.88 -3.68
C VAL A 402 -20.04 -3.47 -3.11
N VAL A 403 -20.43 -3.32 -1.84
CA VAL A 403 -20.31 -2.04 -1.12
C VAL A 403 -19.11 -2.10 -0.19
N ILE A 404 -18.16 -1.19 -0.38
CA ILE A 404 -17.04 -0.99 0.52
C ILE A 404 -17.18 0.39 1.16
N ALA A 405 -17.57 0.45 2.42
CA ALA A 405 -17.72 1.69 3.16
C ALA A 405 -16.54 1.88 4.12
N VAL A 406 -15.66 2.84 3.81
CA VAL A 406 -14.55 3.26 4.66
C VAL A 406 -14.59 4.76 4.99
N PRO A 407 -15.77 5.35 5.32
CA PRO A 407 -15.84 6.72 5.80
C PRO A 407 -15.22 6.83 7.20
N ASP A 408 -15.01 8.06 7.63
CA ASP A 408 -14.42 8.40 8.93
C ASP A 408 -15.44 8.43 10.08
N THR A 409 -16.72 8.15 9.82
CA THR A 409 -17.78 8.07 10.83
C THR A 409 -18.43 6.68 10.85
N ASP A 410 -18.69 6.19 12.06
CA ASP A 410 -19.40 4.91 12.24
C ASP A 410 -20.85 5.01 11.75
N ALA A 411 -21.52 6.16 11.93
CA ALA A 411 -22.89 6.37 11.45
C ALA A 411 -23.02 6.10 9.93
N ALA A 412 -22.08 6.61 9.12
CA ALA A 412 -22.06 6.35 7.69
C ALA A 412 -21.78 4.87 7.36
N ARG A 413 -20.90 4.20 8.13
CA ARG A 413 -20.65 2.75 7.97
C ARG A 413 -21.91 1.93 8.24
N PHE A 414 -22.65 2.26 9.31
CA PHE A 414 -23.90 1.60 9.66
C PHE A 414 -25.00 1.85 8.63
N LEU A 415 -25.12 3.07 8.12
CA LEU A 415 -26.06 3.41 7.05
C LEU A 415 -25.75 2.59 5.78
N CYS A 416 -24.50 2.60 5.32
CA CYS A 416 -24.09 1.83 4.13
C CYS A 416 -24.29 0.33 4.32
N HIS A 417 -24.05 -0.19 5.54
CA HIS A 417 -24.34 -1.58 5.86
C HIS A 417 -25.84 -1.89 5.80
N GLY A 418 -26.70 -1.01 6.31
CA GLY A 418 -28.15 -1.15 6.21
C GLY A 418 -28.60 -1.29 4.75
N ILE A 419 -28.16 -0.37 3.89
CA ILE A 419 -28.44 -0.38 2.45
C ILE A 419 -27.96 -1.70 1.82
N ALA A 420 -26.73 -2.12 2.10
CA ALA A 420 -26.18 -3.35 1.56
C ALA A 420 -26.95 -4.59 2.05
N SER A 421 -27.34 -4.62 3.32
CA SER A 421 -28.08 -5.74 3.91
C SER A 421 -29.50 -5.87 3.34
N GLU A 422 -30.21 -4.77 3.14
CA GLU A 422 -31.55 -4.74 2.54
C GLU A 422 -31.54 -5.20 1.08
N ASN A 423 -30.44 -4.96 0.36
CA ASN A 423 -30.27 -5.33 -1.04
C ASN A 423 -29.47 -6.63 -1.23
N GLU A 424 -29.22 -7.40 -0.16
CA GLU A 424 -28.47 -8.67 -0.21
C GLU A 424 -27.07 -8.55 -0.87
N ILE A 425 -26.38 -7.45 -0.57
CA ILE A 425 -25.07 -7.12 -1.14
C ILE A 425 -23.94 -7.49 -0.18
N LEU A 426 -22.83 -7.97 -0.75
CA LEU A 426 -21.58 -8.15 -0.03
C LEU A 426 -21.06 -6.80 0.45
N PHE A 427 -20.90 -6.66 1.77
CA PHE A 427 -20.49 -5.42 2.41
C PHE A 427 -19.10 -5.56 3.04
N ALA A 428 -18.27 -4.52 2.91
CA ALA A 428 -16.99 -4.43 3.59
C ALA A 428 -16.79 -3.05 4.24
N THR A 429 -16.10 -3.02 5.36
CA THR A 429 -15.69 -1.79 6.05
C THR A 429 -14.36 -1.99 6.76
N ALA A 430 -13.65 -0.89 6.99
CA ALA A 430 -12.44 -0.88 7.80
C ALA A 430 -12.35 0.38 8.66
N GLY A 431 -11.58 0.27 9.73
CA GLY A 431 -11.20 1.38 10.59
C GLY A 431 -9.73 1.28 10.97
N SER A 432 -9.10 2.41 11.24
CA SER A 432 -7.69 2.49 11.58
C SER A 432 -7.46 3.50 12.70
N SER A 433 -6.39 3.29 13.46
CA SER A 433 -5.90 4.11 14.56
C SER A 433 -4.37 3.97 14.63
N PRO A 434 -3.66 4.84 15.36
CA PRO A 434 -2.22 4.68 15.59
C PRO A 434 -1.86 3.35 16.26
N SER A 435 -2.78 2.79 17.05
CA SER A 435 -2.61 1.53 17.79
C SER A 435 -3.03 0.27 17.01
N GLY A 436 -3.52 0.40 15.78
CA GLY A 436 -3.95 -0.75 14.98
C GLY A 436 -5.13 -0.45 14.07
N CYS A 437 -5.64 -1.49 13.41
CA CYS A 437 -6.73 -1.39 12.45
C CYS A 437 -7.67 -2.58 12.51
N GLN A 438 -8.82 -2.48 11.84
CA GLN A 438 -9.75 -3.59 11.69
C GLN A 438 -10.35 -3.63 10.28
N SER A 439 -10.61 -4.83 9.81
CA SER A 439 -11.28 -5.16 8.55
C SER A 439 -12.47 -6.06 8.85
N ILE A 440 -13.63 -5.69 8.30
CA ILE A 440 -14.88 -6.41 8.46
C ILE A 440 -15.48 -6.61 7.06
N VAL A 441 -15.80 -7.85 6.72
CA VAL A 441 -16.50 -8.26 5.51
C VAL A 441 -17.71 -9.10 5.92
N ILE A 442 -18.87 -8.73 5.39
CA ILE A 442 -20.18 -9.29 5.74
C ILE A 442 -20.81 -9.79 4.44
N PRO A 443 -20.90 -11.12 4.23
CA PRO A 443 -21.70 -11.70 3.15
C PRO A 443 -23.17 -11.31 3.28
N ALA A 444 -23.95 -11.40 2.20
CA ALA A 444 -25.37 -11.01 2.18
C ALA A 444 -26.20 -11.64 3.31
N GLN A 445 -25.94 -12.91 3.61
CA GLN A 445 -26.59 -13.68 4.68
C GLN A 445 -25.77 -13.72 5.99
N GLY A 446 -24.77 -12.85 6.12
CA GLY A 446 -23.85 -12.79 7.25
C GLY A 446 -24.41 -12.09 8.50
N PRO A 447 -23.60 -12.02 9.58
CA PRO A 447 -23.95 -11.25 10.79
C PRO A 447 -24.04 -9.74 10.50
N CYS A 448 -24.83 -8.99 11.26
CA CYS A 448 -24.85 -7.54 11.11
C CYS A 448 -23.58 -6.88 11.69
N LEU A 449 -23.30 -5.66 11.22
CA LEU A 449 -22.15 -4.86 11.65
C LEU A 449 -22.14 -4.61 13.16
N SER A 450 -23.30 -4.35 13.79
CA SER A 450 -23.39 -4.14 15.24
C SER A 450 -22.90 -5.35 16.02
N CYS A 451 -23.23 -6.55 15.55
CA CYS A 451 -22.86 -7.81 16.20
C CYS A 451 -21.37 -8.14 16.05
N ILE A 452 -20.69 -7.58 15.05
CA ILE A 452 -19.23 -7.72 14.86
C ILE A 452 -18.47 -6.63 15.64
N MET A 453 -18.97 -5.40 15.63
CA MET A 453 -18.36 -4.28 16.34
C MET A 453 -18.60 -4.33 17.86
N GLY A 454 -19.61 -5.08 18.32
CA GLY A 454 -19.98 -5.15 19.73
C GLY A 454 -20.62 -3.85 20.26
N ALA A 455 -21.12 -3.00 19.36
CA ALA A 455 -21.71 -1.70 19.68
C ALA A 455 -23.04 -1.53 18.91
N PRO A 456 -24.06 -0.89 19.53
CA PRO A 456 -25.28 -0.52 18.81
C PRO A 456 -24.96 0.48 17.70
N ALA A 457 -25.82 0.54 16.66
CA ALA A 457 -25.69 1.59 15.66
C ALA A 457 -25.77 2.95 16.36
N PRO A 458 -24.81 3.86 16.13
CA PRO A 458 -24.81 5.16 16.78
C PRO A 458 -26.06 5.95 16.35
N ALA A 459 -26.62 6.74 17.26
CA ALA A 459 -27.63 7.73 16.90
C ALA A 459 -27.05 8.68 15.83
N ALA A 460 -27.89 9.23 14.95
CA ALA A 460 -27.49 10.05 13.81
C ALA A 460 -26.68 11.32 14.15
N SER A 461 -26.43 11.60 15.42
CA SER A 461 -25.67 12.73 15.94
C SER A 461 -24.54 12.26 16.87
N GLY A 462 -23.30 12.28 16.37
CA GLY A 462 -22.10 12.18 17.21
C GLY A 462 -21.31 10.88 17.04
N GLY A 463 -20.62 10.72 15.92
CA GLY A 463 -19.50 9.78 15.81
C GLY A 463 -18.19 10.47 16.14
N ASN A 464 -17.24 9.74 16.74
CA ASN A 464 -15.85 10.20 16.90
C ASN A 464 -15.19 10.23 15.52
N SER A 465 -15.36 11.33 14.79
CA SER A 465 -14.67 11.56 13.54
C SER A 465 -13.17 11.71 13.80
N CYS A 466 -12.36 11.32 12.82
CA CYS A 466 -10.92 11.59 12.81
C CYS A 466 -10.59 13.11 12.81
N SER A 467 -11.59 14.00 12.79
CA SER A 467 -11.44 15.44 12.96
C SER A 467 -11.35 15.90 14.42
N VAL A 468 -11.65 15.02 15.40
CA VAL A 468 -11.66 15.39 16.84
C VAL A 468 -10.38 14.95 17.58
N ALA A 469 -9.59 14.04 17.01
CA ALA A 469 -8.32 13.61 17.59
C ALA A 469 -7.16 13.97 16.66
N ALA A 470 -6.27 14.88 17.10
CA ALA A 470 -4.96 15.05 16.48
C ALA A 470 -4.21 13.72 16.63
N GLN A 471 -4.16 12.92 15.57
CA GLN A 471 -3.54 11.59 15.63
C GLN A 471 -2.40 11.45 14.64
N ASP A 472 -1.34 10.82 15.16
CA ASP A 472 -0.19 10.33 14.43
C ASP A 472 -0.61 9.54 13.18
N SER A 473 0.16 9.62 12.11
CA SER A 473 -0.33 9.32 10.77
C SER A 473 -0.31 7.82 10.62
N VAL A 474 -1.51 7.35 10.44
CA VAL A 474 -1.88 5.96 10.27
C VAL A 474 -1.57 5.44 8.87
N VAL A 475 -0.50 5.88 8.18
CA VAL A 475 -0.22 5.41 6.79
C VAL A 475 -0.09 3.88 6.76
N GLY A 476 0.79 3.33 7.61
CA GLY A 476 0.99 1.87 7.70
C GLY A 476 -0.29 1.13 8.12
N THR A 477 -0.99 1.60 9.15
CA THR A 477 -2.23 0.96 9.62
C THR A 477 -3.39 1.10 8.62
N ASN A 478 -3.46 2.18 7.83
CA ASN A 478 -4.42 2.33 6.74
C ASN A 478 -4.12 1.38 5.58
N MET A 479 -2.83 1.20 5.22
CA MET A 479 -2.42 0.22 4.21
C MET A 479 -2.81 -1.19 4.64
N ILE A 480 -2.54 -1.56 5.90
CA ILE A 480 -2.92 -2.86 6.45
C ILE A 480 -4.44 -3.02 6.44
N ALA A 481 -5.19 -2.00 6.87
CA ALA A 481 -6.65 -2.03 6.86
C ALA A 481 -7.20 -2.25 5.44
N ALA A 482 -6.66 -1.52 4.46
CA ALA A 482 -7.06 -1.63 3.06
C ALA A 482 -6.72 -3.00 2.46
N GLY A 483 -5.50 -3.49 2.69
CA GLY A 483 -5.07 -4.80 2.22
C GLY A 483 -5.89 -5.94 2.85
N LEU A 484 -6.16 -5.87 4.15
CA LEU A 484 -7.03 -6.83 4.82
C LEU A 484 -8.45 -6.78 4.27
N VAL A 485 -9.04 -5.61 4.03
CA VAL A 485 -10.40 -5.52 3.44
C VAL A 485 -10.44 -6.18 2.07
N CYS A 486 -9.48 -5.88 1.20
CA CYS A 486 -9.44 -6.46 -0.14
C CYS A 486 -9.21 -7.98 -0.09
N SER A 487 -8.31 -8.45 0.78
CA SER A 487 -8.04 -9.88 0.91
C SER A 487 -9.23 -10.63 1.48
N GLU A 488 -9.85 -10.13 2.55
CA GLU A 488 -11.05 -10.75 3.13
C GLU A 488 -12.23 -10.75 2.16
N LEU A 489 -12.35 -9.71 1.32
CA LEU A 489 -13.36 -9.62 0.27
C LEU A 489 -13.17 -10.73 -0.78
N ARG A 490 -11.95 -10.90 -1.28
CA ARG A 490 -11.61 -12.01 -2.19
C ARG A 490 -11.89 -13.37 -1.54
N GLN A 491 -11.62 -13.53 -0.25
CA GLN A 491 -11.89 -14.77 0.46
C GLN A 491 -13.40 -15.03 0.62
N ALA A 492 -14.20 -14.00 0.88
CA ALA A 492 -15.66 -14.11 0.89
C ALA A 492 -16.24 -14.50 -0.48
N LEU A 493 -15.52 -14.21 -1.57
CA LEU A 493 -15.89 -14.55 -2.94
C LEU A 493 -15.30 -15.87 -3.45
N SER A 494 -14.33 -16.43 -2.73
CA SER A 494 -13.77 -17.75 -3.03
C SER A 494 -14.76 -18.87 -2.71
N GLU A 495 -14.48 -20.09 -3.17
CA GLU A 495 -15.27 -21.29 -2.85
C GLU A 495 -15.44 -21.51 -1.34
N SER A 496 -14.48 -21.04 -0.53
CA SER A 496 -14.56 -21.13 0.93
C SER A 496 -15.69 -20.26 1.52
N GLY A 497 -16.09 -19.19 0.84
CA GLY A 497 -17.20 -18.29 1.19
C GLY A 497 -17.12 -17.57 2.55
N GLN A 498 -16.04 -17.74 3.32
CA GLN A 498 -15.98 -17.27 4.70
C GLN A 498 -14.89 -16.21 4.94
N PRO A 499 -15.27 -14.93 5.15
CA PRO A 499 -14.38 -13.95 5.74
C PRO A 499 -14.16 -14.27 7.22
N ALA A 500 -12.98 -13.93 7.73
CA ALA A 500 -12.62 -14.13 9.13
C ALA A 500 -12.92 -12.89 9.96
N ASN A 501 -12.90 -11.71 9.33
CA ASN A 501 -12.88 -10.41 9.98
C ASN A 501 -11.64 -10.28 10.88
N VAL A 502 -10.80 -9.31 10.59
CA VAL A 502 -9.44 -9.27 11.13
C VAL A 502 -9.20 -7.94 11.82
N ARG A 503 -8.70 -7.98 13.05
CA ARG A 503 -8.21 -6.83 13.80
C ARG A 503 -6.71 -6.93 13.96
N MET A 504 -5.98 -5.91 13.54
CA MET A 504 -4.59 -5.71 13.89
C MET A 504 -4.48 -4.88 15.17
N VAL A 505 -3.70 -5.35 16.13
CA VAL A 505 -3.29 -4.59 17.32
C VAL A 505 -1.78 -4.44 17.26
N ALA A 506 -1.32 -3.20 17.37
CA ALA A 506 0.08 -2.87 17.25
C ALA A 506 0.78 -2.98 18.62
N GLU A 507 1.49 -4.08 18.89
CA GLU A 507 2.22 -4.30 20.16
C GLU A 507 3.72 -3.98 20.03
N ALA A 508 4.26 -3.21 20.96
CA ALA A 508 5.58 -2.61 20.84
C ALA A 508 6.76 -3.53 21.21
N VAL A 509 6.51 -4.78 21.60
CA VAL A 509 7.52 -5.77 22.00
C VAL A 509 7.39 -7.06 21.19
N SER A 510 6.16 -7.47 20.88
CA SER A 510 5.86 -8.75 20.24
C SER A 510 5.53 -8.65 18.74
N GLY A 511 5.61 -7.44 18.15
CA GLY A 511 5.19 -7.18 16.77
C GLY A 511 3.68 -6.89 16.65
N ASN A 512 3.21 -6.63 15.43
CA ASN A 512 1.79 -6.38 15.18
C ASN A 512 1.03 -7.72 15.17
N ARG A 513 -0.07 -7.80 15.93
CA ARG A 513 -0.87 -9.02 16.04
C ARG A 513 -2.17 -8.89 15.28
N LEU A 514 -2.43 -9.78 14.31
CA LEU A 514 -3.76 -9.92 13.71
C LEU A 514 -4.61 -10.96 14.46
N GLN A 515 -5.82 -10.57 14.82
CA GLN A 515 -6.76 -11.34 15.60
C GLN A 515 -8.07 -11.46 14.84
N ARG A 516 -8.68 -12.65 14.89
CA ARG A 516 -10.01 -12.86 14.34
C ARG A 516 -11.05 -12.13 15.20
N MET A 517 -11.98 -11.43 14.54
CA MET A 517 -13.15 -10.87 15.19
C MET A 517 -14.27 -11.91 15.21
N VAL A 518 -14.79 -12.22 16.40
CA VAL A 518 -15.86 -13.22 16.57
C VAL A 518 -17.21 -12.51 16.66
N SER A 519 -18.15 -12.89 15.78
CA SER A 519 -19.52 -12.38 15.84
C SER A 519 -20.34 -13.10 16.92
N ASN A 520 -21.29 -12.41 17.55
CA ASN A 520 -22.26 -13.04 18.45
C ASN A 520 -23.18 -14.03 17.67
N PRO A 521 -23.16 -15.34 18.00
CA PRO A 521 -23.99 -16.33 17.31
C PRO A 521 -25.49 -16.17 17.59
N LYS A 522 -25.88 -15.48 18.66
CA LYS A 522 -27.27 -15.23 19.06
C LYS A 522 -27.80 -13.85 18.62
N CYS A 523 -27.19 -13.26 17.60
CA CYS A 523 -27.58 -11.95 17.08
C CYS A 523 -29.05 -11.96 16.62
N ALA A 524 -29.90 -11.10 17.18
CA ALA A 524 -31.34 -11.03 16.85
C ALA A 524 -31.61 -10.86 15.34
N HIS A 525 -30.75 -10.13 14.64
CA HIS A 525 -30.84 -9.95 13.19
C HIS A 525 -30.57 -11.25 12.38
N ARG A 526 -29.75 -12.18 12.90
CA ARG A 526 -29.60 -13.52 12.27
C ARG A 526 -30.89 -14.33 12.40
N VAL A 527 -31.54 -14.23 13.56
CA VAL A 527 -32.80 -14.94 13.85
C VAL A 527 -33.94 -14.39 13.00
N GLN A 528 -34.02 -13.07 12.82
CA GLN A 528 -35.04 -12.44 11.98
C GLN A 528 -34.90 -12.80 10.50
N LYS A 529 -33.68 -12.83 9.94
CA LYS A 529 -33.47 -13.25 8.54
C LYS A 529 -33.82 -14.74 8.33
N ALA A 530 -33.51 -15.61 9.29
CA ALA A 530 -33.85 -17.03 9.19
C ALA A 530 -35.37 -17.32 9.30
N ALA A 531 -36.15 -16.40 9.89
CA ALA A 531 -37.60 -16.50 9.99
C ALA A 531 -38.37 -15.88 8.81
N ALA A 532 -37.66 -15.17 7.92
CA ALA A 532 -38.21 -14.49 6.74
C ALA A 532 -37.99 -15.27 5.43
N ILE A 533 -37.28 -16.39 5.49
CA ILE A 533 -37.07 -17.39 4.43
C ILE A 533 -37.94 -18.59 4.78
#